data_AF-A0A3D0FP46-F1
#
_entry.id   AF-A0A3D0FP46-F1
#
_cell.length_a   1.000
_cell.length_b   1.000
_cell.length_c   1.000
_cell.angle_alpha   90.00
_cell.angle_beta   90.00
_cell.angle_gamma   90.00
#
_symmetry.space_group_name_H-M   'P 1'
#
loop_
_entity.id
_entity.type
_entity.pdbx_description
1 polymer ?
#
loop_
_entity_poly.entity_id
_entity_poly.type
_entity_poly.pdbx_seq_one_letter_code
_entity_poly.pdbx_strand_id
1 'polypeptide(L)'
;MYMAYSQTGNTMRISGELLPEAERHITLKGGGQWNVFPCLFTQATSVTDALADYYDNATVGDVIKSKTKFAYFSENQRWEGNLTAIRPGEGYLFRRLGAGDVNVNFYTQDAANAPRLNQRSHVSYHATELQEFSNADAATNMTIIARIKGETAAKEKIYVYAGSELAEIAEPVTLNGEQQTYYFLTIQSNMIGSELRFITEGGTRLVVEPVNQAVGKSAIAYQPNSHHGTLEAPVSLVDNGESIGTYKILENNHVIIIRGNERYDVTGRKLK
;
A
#
# COMPACT_ATOMS: atom_id res chain seq x y z
N MET A 1 -9.17 7.05 -20.30
CA MET A 1 -8.69 7.92 -19.21
C MET A 1 -7.24 8.30 -19.48
N TYR A 2 -6.83 9.51 -19.07
CA TYR A 2 -5.46 9.99 -19.24
C TYR A 2 -4.76 10.02 -17.88
N MET A 3 -3.53 9.50 -17.80
CA MET A 3 -2.65 9.79 -16.68
C MET A 3 -2.00 11.14 -16.96
N ALA A 4 -2.31 12.13 -16.13
CA ALA A 4 -1.80 13.50 -16.29
C ALA A 4 -0.83 13.82 -15.16
N TYR A 5 0.37 14.28 -15.52
CA TYR A 5 1.42 14.68 -14.59
C TYR A 5 1.69 16.18 -14.76
N SER A 6 1.72 16.93 -13.67
CA SER A 6 2.02 18.36 -13.66
C SER A 6 3.14 18.64 -12.66
N GLN A 7 4.21 19.30 -13.11
CA GLN A 7 5.34 19.71 -12.26
C GLN A 7 5.13 21.07 -11.59
N THR A 8 4.06 21.79 -11.94
CA THR A 8 3.69 23.09 -11.36
C THR A 8 2.25 23.06 -10.85
N GLY A 9 1.93 23.93 -9.90
CA GLY A 9 0.56 24.14 -9.45
C GLY A 9 -0.31 24.67 -10.59
N ASN A 10 -1.10 23.78 -11.20
CA ASN A 10 -1.99 24.09 -12.31
C ASN A 10 -3.40 23.65 -11.97
N THR A 11 -4.41 24.46 -12.34
CA THR A 11 -5.80 24.03 -12.30
C THR A 11 -6.12 23.22 -13.54
N MET A 12 -6.22 21.90 -13.39
CA MET A 12 -6.68 21.01 -14.46
C MET A 12 -8.20 21.00 -14.49
N ARG A 13 -8.79 21.27 -15.66
CA ARG A 13 -10.23 21.09 -15.90
C ARG A 13 -10.40 19.95 -16.89
N ILE A 14 -11.10 18.90 -16.46
CA ILE A 14 -11.46 17.76 -17.30
C ILE A 14 -12.99 17.76 -17.40
N SER A 15 -13.49 17.70 -18.62
CA SER A 15 -14.91 17.52 -18.93
C SER A 15 -15.05 16.34 -19.90
N GLY A 16 -16.14 15.60 -19.78
CA GLY A 16 -16.48 14.50 -20.67
C GLY A 16 -17.95 14.17 -20.58
N GLU A 17 -18.44 13.39 -21.54
CA GLU A 17 -19.80 12.86 -21.52
C GLU A 17 -19.89 11.65 -20.58
N LEU A 18 -21.07 11.43 -20.00
CA LEU A 18 -21.35 10.23 -19.23
C LEU A 18 -21.33 9.03 -20.17
N LEU A 19 -20.49 8.04 -19.87
CA LEU A 19 -20.47 6.79 -20.64
C LEU A 19 -21.81 6.06 -20.51
N PRO A 20 -22.37 5.55 -21.62
CA PRO A 20 -23.51 4.63 -21.56
C PRO A 20 -23.08 3.34 -20.85
N GLU A 21 -24.02 2.66 -20.20
CA GLU A 21 -23.73 1.49 -19.33
C GLU A 21 -22.93 0.39 -20.04
N ALA A 22 -23.27 0.08 -21.30
CA ALA A 22 -22.56 -0.91 -22.11
C ALA A 22 -21.07 -0.58 -22.36
N GLU A 23 -20.68 0.69 -22.22
CA GLU A 23 -19.31 1.17 -22.43
C GLU A 23 -18.56 1.39 -21.11
N ARG A 24 -19.19 1.12 -19.95
CA ARG A 24 -18.57 1.24 -18.63
C ARG A 24 -17.77 0.00 -18.28
N HIS A 25 -16.75 -0.28 -19.08
CA HIS A 25 -15.80 -1.33 -18.78
C HIS A 25 -14.36 -0.85 -18.97
N ILE A 26 -13.44 -1.56 -18.32
CA ILE A 26 -12.01 -1.47 -18.61
C ILE A 26 -11.49 -2.84 -18.99
N THR A 27 -10.54 -2.90 -19.90
CA THR A 27 -9.77 -4.11 -20.17
C THR A 27 -8.53 -4.13 -19.29
N LEU A 28 -8.45 -5.10 -18.38
CA LEU A 28 -7.26 -5.38 -17.59
C LEU A 28 -6.36 -6.33 -18.38
N LYS A 29 -5.15 -5.88 -18.69
CA LYS A 29 -4.11 -6.68 -19.32
C LYS A 29 -3.55 -7.70 -18.35
N GLY A 30 -3.40 -8.93 -18.84
CA GLY A 30 -2.83 -10.03 -18.08
C GLY A 30 -1.29 -10.00 -17.99
N GLY A 31 -0.72 -11.06 -17.42
CA GLY A 31 0.73 -11.31 -17.44
C GLY A 31 1.54 -10.49 -16.43
N GLY A 32 0.91 -10.02 -15.35
CA GLY A 32 1.56 -9.34 -14.25
C GLY A 32 1.88 -7.87 -14.48
N GLN A 33 1.30 -7.26 -15.52
CA GLN A 33 1.46 -5.85 -15.85
C GLN A 33 0.55 -4.95 -14.99
N TRP A 34 0.97 -3.69 -14.80
CA TRP A 34 0.16 -2.70 -14.12
C TRP A 34 -0.79 -2.00 -15.08
N ASN A 35 -2.08 -2.09 -14.77
CA ASN A 35 -3.17 -1.45 -15.47
C ASN A 35 -3.62 -0.23 -14.68
N VAL A 36 -4.09 0.81 -15.37
CA VAL A 36 -4.78 1.93 -14.73
C VAL A 36 -6.21 1.50 -14.44
N PHE A 37 -6.62 1.59 -13.17
CA PHE A 37 -7.96 1.25 -12.71
C PHE A 37 -8.67 2.52 -12.22
N PRO A 38 -9.64 3.06 -12.99
CA PRO A 38 -10.39 4.25 -12.60
C PRO A 38 -11.44 3.92 -11.54
N CYS A 39 -11.78 4.90 -10.72
CA CYS A 39 -13.02 4.87 -9.95
C CYS A 39 -14.15 5.51 -10.78
N LEU A 40 -15.10 4.70 -11.26
CA LEU A 40 -16.31 5.16 -11.93
C LEU A 40 -17.54 5.22 -10.99
N PHE A 41 -17.33 4.93 -9.71
CA PHE A 41 -18.35 4.97 -8.67
C PHE A 41 -18.66 6.42 -8.27
N THR A 42 -19.91 6.67 -7.88
CA THR A 42 -20.35 8.00 -7.39
C THR A 42 -20.16 8.15 -5.88
N GLN A 43 -19.98 7.04 -5.18
CA GLN A 43 -19.65 6.98 -3.77
C GLN A 43 -18.54 5.93 -3.51
N ALA A 44 -17.81 6.09 -2.41
CA ALA A 44 -16.87 5.12 -1.89
C ALA A 44 -17.50 3.73 -1.80
N THR A 45 -16.81 2.77 -2.39
CA THR A 45 -17.27 1.40 -2.57
C THR A 45 -16.23 0.49 -1.98
N SER A 46 -16.61 -0.56 -1.24
CA SER A 46 -15.62 -1.50 -0.72
C SER A 46 -14.83 -2.12 -1.89
N VAL A 47 -13.56 -2.49 -1.67
CA VAL A 47 -12.76 -3.13 -2.75
C VAL A 47 -13.44 -4.40 -3.25
N THR A 48 -14.05 -5.18 -2.35
CA THR A 48 -14.81 -6.39 -2.69
C THR A 48 -15.99 -6.09 -3.61
N ASP A 49 -16.82 -5.09 -3.28
CA ASP A 49 -18.00 -4.77 -4.10
C ASP A 49 -17.57 -4.15 -5.43
N ALA A 50 -16.56 -3.29 -5.41
CA ALA A 50 -16.04 -2.62 -6.59
C ALA A 50 -15.45 -3.59 -7.63
N LEU A 51 -14.94 -4.73 -7.16
CA LEU A 51 -14.32 -5.76 -7.99
C LEU A 51 -15.19 -7.03 -8.10
N ALA A 52 -16.48 -6.95 -7.78
CA ALA A 52 -17.39 -8.11 -7.79
C ALA A 52 -17.51 -8.74 -9.19
N ASP A 53 -17.60 -7.95 -10.26
CA ASP A 53 -17.63 -8.44 -11.65
C ASP A 53 -16.32 -9.15 -12.05
N TYR A 54 -15.20 -8.76 -11.44
CA TYR A 54 -13.89 -9.36 -11.67
C TYR A 54 -13.68 -10.66 -10.87
N TYR A 55 -14.51 -10.96 -9.87
CA TYR A 55 -14.25 -12.01 -8.88
C TYR A 55 -13.88 -13.37 -9.49
N ASP A 56 -14.64 -13.85 -10.48
CA ASP A 56 -14.40 -15.15 -11.12
C ASP A 56 -13.11 -15.19 -11.94
N ASN A 57 -12.58 -14.02 -12.30
CA ASN A 57 -11.33 -13.89 -13.03
C ASN A 57 -10.14 -13.66 -12.09
N ALA A 58 -10.36 -13.35 -10.81
CA ALA A 58 -9.31 -13.00 -9.88
C ALA A 58 -8.33 -14.16 -9.66
N THR A 59 -7.04 -13.84 -9.63
CA THR A 59 -5.97 -14.79 -9.39
C THR A 59 -5.26 -14.43 -8.08
N VAL A 60 -4.93 -15.43 -7.27
CA VAL A 60 -4.11 -15.22 -6.07
C VAL A 60 -2.85 -14.45 -6.44
N GLY A 61 -2.58 -13.36 -5.75
CA GLY A 61 -1.47 -12.46 -6.10
C GLY A 61 -1.83 -11.25 -6.96
N ASP A 62 -3.08 -11.10 -7.38
CA ASP A 62 -3.56 -9.86 -7.95
C ASP A 62 -3.51 -8.73 -6.91
N VAL A 63 -3.15 -7.53 -7.34
CA VAL A 63 -2.97 -6.38 -6.44
C VAL A 63 -3.65 -5.15 -7.01
N ILE A 64 -4.44 -4.47 -6.18
CA ILE A 64 -4.93 -3.12 -6.46
C ILE A 64 -4.32 -2.14 -5.46
N LYS A 65 -3.73 -1.03 -5.93
CA LYS A 65 -3.09 -0.04 -5.07
C LYS A 65 -3.51 1.39 -5.39
N SER A 66 -3.67 2.20 -4.35
CA SER A 66 -3.79 3.65 -4.40
C SER A 66 -2.41 4.30 -4.24
N LYS A 67 -2.38 5.61 -3.96
CA LYS A 67 -1.14 6.32 -3.62
C LYS A 67 -0.53 5.85 -2.29
N THR A 68 -1.36 5.50 -1.30
CA THR A 68 -0.95 5.22 0.08
C THR A 68 -1.36 3.85 0.60
N LYS A 69 -2.20 3.09 -0.10
CA LYS A 69 -2.71 1.79 0.35
C LYS A 69 -2.77 0.78 -0.77
N PHE A 70 -2.88 -0.50 -0.42
CA PHE A 70 -3.20 -1.54 -1.41
C PHE A 70 -4.01 -2.68 -0.80
N ALA A 71 -4.59 -3.48 -1.70
CA ALA A 71 -5.24 -4.75 -1.39
C ALA A 71 -4.68 -5.84 -2.31
N TYR A 72 -4.63 -7.05 -1.77
CA TYR A 72 -4.07 -8.27 -2.36
C TYR A 72 -5.18 -9.32 -2.42
N PHE A 73 -5.30 -10.03 -3.54
CA PHE A 73 -6.23 -11.16 -3.65
C PHE A 73 -5.60 -12.44 -3.10
N SER A 74 -6.16 -12.97 -2.02
CA SER A 74 -5.58 -14.07 -1.25
C SER A 74 -6.06 -15.46 -1.65
N GLU A 75 -5.38 -16.49 -1.14
CA GLU A 75 -5.81 -17.90 -1.31
C GLU A 75 -7.22 -18.16 -0.75
N ASN A 76 -7.67 -17.34 0.20
CA ASN A 76 -9.04 -17.40 0.75
C ASN A 76 -10.09 -16.77 -0.19
N GLN A 77 -9.71 -16.41 -1.42
CA GLN A 77 -10.54 -15.75 -2.44
C GLN A 77 -11.14 -14.44 -1.93
N ARG A 78 -10.32 -13.62 -1.26
CA ARG A 78 -10.73 -12.33 -0.71
C ARG A 78 -9.72 -11.26 -1.04
N TRP A 79 -10.22 -10.03 -1.17
CA TRP A 79 -9.37 -8.84 -1.19
C TRP A 79 -8.99 -8.48 0.24
N GLU A 80 -7.70 -8.53 0.54
CA GLU A 80 -7.14 -8.31 1.88
C GLU A 80 -6.02 -7.27 1.83
N GLY A 81 -6.05 -6.33 2.76
CA GLY A 81 -5.09 -5.24 2.82
C GLY A 81 -5.58 -4.03 3.58
N ASN A 82 -4.82 -2.96 3.52
CA ASN A 82 -5.20 -1.69 4.13
C ASN A 82 -6.06 -0.81 3.20
N LEU A 83 -6.07 -1.08 1.89
CA LEU A 83 -7.04 -0.46 0.98
C LEU A 83 -8.40 -1.17 1.11
N THR A 84 -9.33 -0.55 1.84
CA THR A 84 -10.65 -1.15 2.11
C THR A 84 -11.74 -0.65 1.17
N ALA A 85 -11.55 0.49 0.51
CA ALA A 85 -12.52 1.09 -0.40
C ALA A 85 -11.87 1.82 -1.59
N ILE A 86 -12.57 1.81 -2.72
CA ILE A 86 -12.31 2.61 -3.91
C ILE A 86 -13.17 3.88 -3.83
N ARG A 87 -12.55 5.06 -3.95
CA ARG A 87 -13.19 6.37 -3.70
C ARG A 87 -13.28 7.23 -4.96
N PRO A 88 -14.38 7.95 -5.18
CA PRO A 88 -14.51 8.89 -6.30
C PRO A 88 -13.40 9.96 -6.24
N GLY A 89 -12.84 10.28 -7.40
CA GLY A 89 -11.74 11.26 -7.51
C GLY A 89 -10.34 10.70 -7.26
N GLU A 90 -10.23 9.43 -6.83
CA GLU A 90 -8.94 8.73 -6.73
C GLU A 90 -8.68 7.84 -7.96
N GLY A 91 -7.41 7.58 -8.23
CA GLY A 91 -6.94 6.64 -9.25
C GLY A 91 -6.17 5.50 -8.62
N TYR A 92 -6.28 4.31 -9.23
CA TYR A 92 -5.66 3.08 -8.74
C TYR A 92 -4.82 2.44 -9.83
N LEU A 93 -3.83 1.65 -9.42
CA LEU A 93 -3.13 0.73 -10.30
C LEU A 93 -3.54 -0.70 -9.93
N PHE A 94 -3.80 -1.51 -10.96
CA PHE A 94 -4.25 -2.89 -10.82
C PHE A 94 -3.28 -3.82 -11.54
N ARG A 95 -2.71 -4.79 -10.81
CA ARG A 95 -1.84 -5.83 -11.34
C ARG A 95 -2.58 -7.15 -11.37
N ARG A 96 -2.79 -7.66 -12.59
CA ARG A 96 -3.37 -8.98 -12.84
C ARG A 96 -2.27 -9.98 -13.16
N LEU A 97 -2.17 -11.09 -12.42
CA LEU A 97 -1.23 -12.18 -12.70
C LEU A 97 -1.76 -13.17 -13.74
N GLY A 98 -3.08 -13.32 -13.85
CA GLY A 98 -3.70 -14.14 -14.90
C GLY A 98 -3.20 -13.75 -16.29
N ALA A 99 -2.90 -14.73 -17.14
CA ALA A 99 -2.23 -14.48 -18.43
C ALA A 99 -3.11 -13.76 -19.46
N GLY A 100 -4.43 -14.00 -19.43
CA GLY A 100 -5.38 -13.42 -20.37
C GLY A 100 -5.92 -12.06 -19.95
N ASP A 101 -6.23 -11.24 -20.95
CA ASP A 101 -6.96 -9.99 -20.78
C ASP A 101 -8.41 -10.25 -20.34
N VAL A 102 -8.97 -9.37 -19.53
CA VAL A 102 -10.36 -9.46 -19.07
C VAL A 102 -11.01 -8.09 -19.01
N ASN A 103 -12.30 -8.04 -19.34
CA ASN A 103 -13.10 -6.84 -19.15
C ASN A 103 -13.72 -6.84 -17.75
N VAL A 104 -13.57 -5.73 -17.05
CA VAL A 104 -14.25 -5.46 -15.78
C VAL A 104 -15.31 -4.40 -16.02
N ASN A 105 -16.56 -4.75 -15.77
CA ASN A 105 -17.71 -3.88 -15.91
C ASN A 105 -17.98 -3.13 -14.61
N PHE A 106 -18.33 -1.86 -14.73
CA PHE A 106 -18.73 -1.03 -13.60
C PHE A 106 -20.25 -0.92 -13.56
N TYR A 107 -20.84 -1.37 -12.46
CA TYR A 107 -22.27 -1.25 -12.22
C TYR A 107 -22.65 0.18 -11.78
N THR A 108 -23.91 0.56 -11.98
CA THR A 108 -24.47 1.80 -11.44
C THR A 108 -24.75 1.65 -9.95
N GLN A 109 -24.25 2.59 -9.15
CA GLN A 109 -24.66 2.71 -7.76
C GLN A 109 -26.03 3.39 -7.70
N ASP A 110 -27.08 2.62 -7.99
CA ASP A 110 -28.44 3.08 -7.77
C ASP A 110 -28.71 3.10 -6.26
N ALA A 111 -28.88 4.31 -5.71
CA ALA A 111 -29.21 4.52 -4.30
C ALA A 111 -30.47 3.77 -3.84
N ALA A 112 -31.31 3.28 -4.77
CA ALA A 112 -32.54 2.56 -4.49
C ALA A 112 -32.42 1.02 -4.50
N ASN A 113 -31.43 0.43 -5.19
CA ASN A 113 -31.41 -1.01 -5.51
C ASN A 113 -30.04 -1.69 -5.42
N ALA A 114 -29.07 -1.12 -4.71
CA ALA A 114 -27.77 -1.78 -4.49
C ALA A 114 -27.97 -3.23 -3.99
N PRO A 115 -27.44 -4.25 -4.69
CA PRO A 115 -27.63 -5.64 -4.30
C PRO A 115 -27.04 -5.84 -2.90
N ARG A 116 -27.91 -6.16 -1.94
CA ARG A 116 -27.53 -6.50 -0.57
C ARG A 116 -26.87 -7.87 -0.57
N LEU A 117 -25.62 -7.95 -1.02
CA LEU A 117 -24.74 -9.02 -0.62
C LEU A 117 -24.56 -8.88 0.89
N ASN A 118 -24.93 -9.91 1.65
CA ASN A 118 -24.96 -9.94 3.12
C ASN A 118 -23.54 -9.95 3.74
N GLN A 119 -22.62 -9.11 3.26
CA GLN A 119 -21.38 -8.77 3.96
C GLN A 119 -21.50 -7.34 4.47
N ARG A 120 -21.47 -7.20 5.79
CA ARG A 120 -21.48 -5.90 6.48
C ARG A 120 -20.14 -5.20 6.27
N SER A 121 -19.92 -4.64 5.09
CA SER A 121 -18.81 -3.73 4.82
C SER A 121 -19.22 -2.33 5.28
N HIS A 122 -18.84 -1.93 6.48
CA HIS A 122 -19.12 -0.58 6.99
C HIS A 122 -18.19 0.42 6.30
N VAL A 123 -18.68 1.11 5.27
CA VAL A 123 -17.97 2.21 4.62
C VAL A 123 -18.39 3.52 5.29
N SER A 124 -17.56 4.03 6.20
CA SER A 124 -17.76 5.33 6.84
C SER A 124 -17.38 6.46 5.88
N TYR A 125 -18.33 7.35 5.56
CA TYR A 125 -18.13 8.49 4.65
C TYR A 125 -17.72 9.80 5.34
N HIS A 126 -17.37 9.79 6.63
CA HIS A 126 -17.14 11.03 7.40
C HIS A 126 -15.70 11.16 7.92
N ALA A 127 -14.96 12.06 7.27
CA ALA A 127 -14.33 13.27 7.82
C ALA A 127 -13.44 13.21 9.08
N THR A 128 -12.90 12.05 9.44
CA THR A 128 -11.79 11.94 10.42
C THR A 128 -10.85 10.78 10.12
N GLU A 129 -10.62 10.45 8.84
CA GLU A 129 -9.37 9.74 8.51
C GLU A 129 -8.24 10.71 8.87
N LEU A 130 -7.51 10.38 9.94
CA LEU A 130 -6.25 11.04 10.26
C LEU A 130 -5.43 11.12 8.98
N GLN A 131 -4.81 12.28 8.73
CA GLN A 131 -4.02 12.48 7.52
C GLN A 131 -2.94 11.41 7.46
N GLU A 132 -3.15 10.45 6.55
CA GLU A 132 -2.19 9.38 6.31
C GLU A 132 -0.92 9.98 5.74
N PHE A 133 0.20 9.36 6.06
CA PHE A 133 1.46 9.77 5.47
C PHE A 133 1.38 9.63 3.95
N SER A 134 1.64 10.71 3.25
CA SER A 134 1.89 10.69 1.81
C SER A 134 3.10 11.53 1.50
N ASN A 135 4.03 10.97 0.74
CA ASN A 135 5.10 11.75 0.15
C ASN A 135 4.53 12.47 -1.09
N ALA A 136 4.34 13.78 -0.98
CA ALA A 136 3.77 14.60 -2.05
C ALA A 136 4.67 14.61 -3.30
N ASP A 137 5.98 14.50 -3.11
CA ASP A 137 6.98 14.61 -4.18
C ASP A 137 7.20 13.26 -4.90
N ALA A 138 6.80 12.14 -4.29
CA ALA A 138 6.94 10.82 -4.88
C ALA A 138 5.91 10.58 -6.00
N ALA A 139 6.40 10.33 -7.22
CA ALA A 139 5.56 10.04 -8.38
C ALA A 139 5.11 8.56 -8.44
N THR A 140 5.83 7.68 -7.75
CA THR A 140 5.58 6.24 -7.78
C THR A 140 5.63 5.63 -6.38
N ASN A 141 5.03 4.45 -6.24
CA ASN A 141 5.14 3.65 -5.03
C ASN A 141 5.43 2.18 -5.36
N MET A 142 5.91 1.46 -4.35
CA MET A 142 6.01 0.00 -4.34
C MET A 142 5.17 -0.55 -3.18
N THR A 143 4.91 -1.84 -3.21
CA THR A 143 4.09 -2.50 -2.17
C THR A 143 4.84 -3.65 -1.54
N ILE A 144 4.68 -3.81 -0.22
CA ILE A 144 5.24 -4.94 0.52
C ILE A 144 4.17 -5.49 1.45
N ILE A 145 4.02 -6.82 1.48
CA ILE A 145 3.35 -7.53 2.57
C ILE A 145 4.45 -8.07 3.48
N ALA A 146 4.52 -7.56 4.71
CA ALA A 146 5.56 -7.93 5.66
C ALA A 146 5.00 -8.37 7.00
N ARG A 147 5.83 -9.07 7.77
CA ARG A 147 5.57 -9.46 9.16
C ARG A 147 6.83 -9.35 9.99
N ILE A 148 6.68 -9.00 11.26
CA ILE A 148 7.77 -9.10 12.23
C ILE A 148 7.81 -10.54 12.77
N LYS A 149 8.97 -11.19 12.65
CA LYS A 149 9.17 -12.58 13.07
C LYS A 149 9.26 -12.68 14.59
N GLY A 150 8.63 -13.71 15.14
CA GLY A 150 8.66 -14.01 16.57
C GLY A 150 7.69 -13.19 17.41
N GLU A 151 6.93 -12.28 16.79
CA GLU A 151 5.97 -11.44 17.48
C GLU A 151 4.54 -11.97 17.33
N THR A 152 3.83 -12.12 18.45
CA THR A 152 2.43 -12.59 18.47
C THR A 152 1.41 -11.44 18.48
N ALA A 153 1.86 -10.18 18.43
CA ALA A 153 1.03 -9.00 18.17
C ALA A 153 1.93 -7.76 18.07
N ALA A 154 2.41 -7.46 16.87
CA ALA A 154 3.11 -6.22 16.64
C ALA A 154 2.07 -5.08 16.63
N LYS A 155 2.01 -4.27 17.70
CA LYS A 155 1.12 -3.11 17.77
C LYS A 155 1.81 -1.81 17.36
N GLU A 156 3.12 -1.86 17.15
CA GLU A 156 3.90 -0.69 16.79
C GLU A 156 3.81 -0.41 15.30
N LYS A 157 3.85 0.88 14.96
CA LYS A 157 4.01 1.32 13.58
C LYS A 157 5.41 0.99 13.09
N ILE A 158 5.53 0.78 11.78
CA ILE A 158 6.83 0.69 11.11
C ILE A 158 7.02 1.94 10.27
N TYR A 159 8.10 2.65 10.53
CA TYR A 159 8.60 3.75 9.71
C TYR A 159 9.58 3.19 8.68
N VAL A 160 9.34 3.49 7.41
CA VAL A 160 10.21 3.06 6.32
C VAL A 160 10.91 4.25 5.72
N TYR A 161 12.22 4.13 5.53
CA TYR A 161 13.05 5.16 4.92
C TYR A 161 13.71 4.65 3.65
N ALA A 162 13.67 5.48 2.61
CA ALA A 162 14.54 5.36 1.44
C ALA A 162 15.66 6.40 1.62
N GLY A 163 16.91 5.97 1.77
CA GLY A 163 17.98 6.90 2.16
C GLY A 163 17.67 7.55 3.54
N SER A 164 17.61 8.88 3.58
CA SER A 164 17.23 9.68 4.75
C SER A 164 15.78 10.21 4.70
N GLU A 165 15.03 9.93 3.63
CA GLU A 165 13.65 10.41 3.47
C GLU A 165 12.67 9.38 3.99
N LEU A 166 11.70 9.84 4.79
CA LEU A 166 10.57 9.02 5.21
C LEU A 166 9.74 8.67 3.96
N ALA A 167 9.51 7.38 3.75
CA ALA A 167 8.86 6.85 2.57
C ALA A 167 7.53 6.15 2.88
N GLU A 168 7.33 5.70 4.11
CA GLU A 168 6.06 5.13 4.58
C GLU A 168 5.95 5.13 6.11
N ILE A 169 4.72 5.21 6.62
CA ILE A 169 4.37 4.84 8.00
C ILE A 169 3.30 3.75 7.94
N ALA A 170 3.66 2.52 8.29
CA ALA A 170 2.77 1.37 8.22
C ALA A 170 2.19 1.04 9.59
N GLU A 171 0.86 1.00 9.65
CA GLU A 171 0.11 0.51 10.81
C GLU A 171 0.01 -1.03 10.76
N PRO A 172 -0.02 -1.70 11.93
CA PRO A 172 -0.26 -3.13 12.00
C PRO A 172 -1.71 -3.48 11.63
N VAL A 173 -1.89 -4.54 10.84
CA VAL A 173 -3.20 -5.05 10.42
C VAL A 173 -3.34 -6.50 10.85
N THR A 174 -4.40 -6.80 11.59
CA THR A 174 -4.81 -8.19 11.88
C THR A 174 -5.96 -8.54 10.94
N LEU A 175 -5.75 -9.57 10.12
CA LEU A 175 -6.78 -10.07 9.22
C LEU A 175 -7.81 -10.92 9.99
N ASN A 176 -9.05 -10.94 9.49
CA ASN A 176 -10.16 -11.61 10.17
C ASN A 176 -9.90 -13.12 10.31
N GLY A 177 -9.83 -13.59 11.55
CA GLY A 177 -9.61 -15.01 11.86
C GLY A 177 -8.13 -15.41 11.94
N GLU A 178 -7.20 -14.49 11.69
CA GLU A 178 -5.77 -14.74 11.84
C GLU A 178 -5.26 -14.20 13.18
N GLN A 179 -4.40 -14.97 13.85
CA GLN A 179 -3.66 -14.52 15.04
C GLN A 179 -2.40 -13.72 14.66
N GLN A 180 -2.20 -13.49 13.37
CA GLN A 180 -0.98 -12.96 12.80
C GLN A 180 -1.19 -11.48 12.45
N THR A 181 -0.20 -10.67 12.76
CA THR A 181 -0.15 -9.27 12.33
C THR A 181 0.63 -9.16 11.03
N TYR A 182 0.07 -8.44 10.07
CA TYR A 182 0.69 -8.06 8.81
C TYR A 182 0.90 -6.55 8.76
N TYR A 183 1.85 -6.15 7.93
CA TYR A 183 2.07 -4.77 7.53
C TYR A 183 1.92 -4.69 6.01
N PHE A 184 0.96 -3.87 5.58
CA PHE A 184 0.73 -3.55 4.18
C PHE A 184 1.39 -2.20 3.90
N LEU A 185 2.63 -2.23 3.41
CA LEU A 185 3.44 -1.03 3.20
C LEU A 185 3.27 -0.52 1.76
N THR A 186 2.88 0.75 1.60
CA THR A 186 2.83 1.44 0.30
C THR A 186 3.94 2.50 0.23
N ILE A 187 5.15 2.05 -0.09
CA ILE A 187 6.36 2.87 0.04
C ILE A 187 6.45 3.85 -1.11
N GLN A 188 6.45 5.14 -0.80
CA GLN A 188 6.48 6.26 -1.74
C GLN A 188 7.88 6.89 -1.78
N SER A 189 8.56 6.85 -2.93
CA SER A 189 9.90 7.45 -3.09
C SER A 189 10.21 7.72 -4.57
N ASN A 190 11.21 8.56 -4.81
CA ASN A 190 11.84 8.73 -6.13
C ASN A 190 13.29 8.17 -6.17
N MET A 191 13.80 7.64 -5.04
CA MET A 191 15.17 7.14 -4.94
C MET A 191 15.27 5.67 -5.38
N ILE A 192 15.20 5.44 -6.69
CA ILE A 192 15.32 4.12 -7.31
C ILE A 192 16.64 3.46 -6.89
N GLY A 193 16.58 2.20 -6.44
CA GLY A 193 17.73 1.42 -6.01
C GLY A 193 18.22 1.69 -4.59
N SER A 194 17.62 2.66 -3.87
CA SER A 194 17.99 2.91 -2.47
C SER A 194 17.53 1.77 -1.57
N GLU A 195 18.41 1.32 -0.67
CA GLU A 195 18.07 0.35 0.37
C GLU A 195 17.04 0.94 1.34
N LEU A 196 15.98 0.17 1.59
CA LEU A 196 14.94 0.50 2.55
C LEU A 196 15.40 0.18 3.97
N ARG A 197 15.14 1.11 4.89
CA ARG A 197 15.36 0.94 6.33
C ARG A 197 14.03 0.88 7.06
N PHE A 198 13.86 -0.11 7.90
CA PHE A 198 12.65 -0.35 8.68
C PHE A 198 12.94 -0.09 10.15
N ILE A 199 12.13 0.74 10.77
CA ILE A 199 12.30 1.20 12.15
C ILE A 199 10.95 1.11 12.83
N THR A 200 10.85 0.47 14.00
CA THR A 200 9.60 0.46 14.77
C THR A 200 9.38 1.79 15.50
N GLU A 201 8.14 2.08 15.89
CA GLU A 201 7.81 3.24 16.73
C GLU A 201 8.65 3.28 18.03
N GLY A 202 8.93 2.12 18.63
CA GLY A 202 9.80 1.98 19.80
C GLY A 202 11.30 2.17 19.51
N GLY A 203 11.69 2.30 18.25
CA GLY A 203 13.08 2.52 17.88
C GLY A 203 13.89 1.24 17.65
N THR A 204 13.25 0.15 17.29
CA THR A 204 13.99 -1.05 16.94
C THR A 204 14.31 -1.04 15.45
N ARG A 205 15.57 -1.30 15.09
CA ARG A 205 15.96 -1.46 13.68
C ARG A 205 15.63 -2.88 13.23
N LEU A 206 14.73 -2.97 12.26
CA LEU A 206 14.38 -4.24 11.62
C LEU A 206 15.24 -4.47 10.38
N VAL A 207 15.58 -5.73 10.13
CA VAL A 207 16.24 -6.20 8.91
C VAL A 207 15.40 -7.28 8.25
N VAL A 208 15.47 -7.40 6.94
CA VAL A 208 14.76 -8.46 6.22
C VAL A 208 15.54 -9.76 6.39
N GLU A 209 14.86 -10.79 6.89
CA GLU A 209 15.43 -12.13 6.99
C GLU A 209 15.71 -12.67 5.58
N PRO A 210 16.94 -13.12 5.29
CA PRO A 210 17.26 -13.67 3.99
C PRO A 210 16.47 -14.98 3.75
N VAL A 211 15.83 -15.07 2.59
CA VAL A 211 14.98 -16.22 2.21
C VAL A 211 15.80 -17.51 2.03
N ASN A 212 17.14 -17.44 1.98
CA ASN A 212 18.04 -18.57 2.07
C ASN A 212 19.29 -18.09 2.82
N GLN A 213 19.78 -18.85 3.81
CA GLN A 213 20.82 -18.53 4.81
C GLN A 213 22.22 -18.10 4.27
N ALA A 214 22.32 -17.58 3.04
CA ALA A 214 23.51 -16.88 2.57
C ALA A 214 23.70 -15.62 3.40
N VAL A 215 24.78 -15.61 4.18
CA VAL A 215 25.23 -14.51 5.03
C VAL A 215 25.45 -13.25 4.19
N GLY A 216 24.45 -12.39 4.19
CA GLY A 216 24.45 -11.08 3.54
C GLY A 216 23.12 -10.42 3.85
N LYS A 217 23.15 -9.19 4.36
CA LYS A 217 21.95 -8.39 4.66
C LYS A 217 21.05 -8.40 3.42
N SER A 218 19.93 -9.13 3.47
CA SER A 218 18.95 -9.06 2.39
C SER A 218 18.30 -7.69 2.53
N ALA A 219 18.63 -6.78 1.63
CA ALA A 219 18.12 -5.43 1.66
C ALA A 219 17.16 -5.28 0.50
N ILE A 220 15.90 -4.94 0.79
CA ILE A 220 14.95 -4.61 -0.27
C ILE A 220 15.29 -3.19 -0.71
N ALA A 221 15.63 -3.04 -1.99
CA ALA A 221 15.82 -1.75 -2.62
C ALA A 221 14.49 -1.21 -3.16
N TYR A 222 14.30 0.10 -3.10
CA TYR A 222 13.14 0.75 -3.70
C TYR A 222 13.14 0.55 -5.22
N GLN A 223 12.04 0.00 -5.74
CA GLN A 223 11.81 -0.17 -7.18
C GLN A 223 10.39 0.26 -7.53
N PRO A 224 10.19 1.22 -8.45
CA PRO A 224 8.86 1.69 -8.81
C PRO A 224 7.94 0.54 -9.22
N ASN A 225 6.72 0.52 -8.66
CA ASN A 225 5.70 -0.46 -8.97
C ASN A 225 6.07 -1.92 -8.68
N SER A 226 7.13 -2.20 -7.91
CA SER A 226 7.36 -3.57 -7.44
C SER A 226 6.37 -3.97 -6.35
N HIS A 227 6.19 -5.28 -6.21
CA HIS A 227 5.40 -5.91 -5.15
C HIS A 227 6.24 -7.02 -4.52
N HIS A 228 6.33 -7.06 -3.19
CA HIS A 228 7.12 -8.05 -2.45
C HIS A 228 6.30 -8.71 -1.34
N GLY A 229 6.51 -10.02 -1.17
CA GLY A 229 5.77 -10.84 -0.21
C GLY A 229 4.37 -11.20 -0.68
N THR A 230 3.81 -12.24 -0.07
CA THR A 230 2.38 -12.59 -0.13
C THR A 230 1.84 -12.75 1.29
N LEU A 231 0.56 -13.07 1.47
CA LEU A 231 0.05 -13.40 2.81
C LEU A 231 0.61 -14.73 3.31
N GLU A 232 0.83 -15.67 2.39
CA GLU A 232 1.34 -17.01 2.66
C GLU A 232 2.86 -17.03 2.85
N ALA A 233 3.56 -16.15 2.13
CA ALA A 233 5.01 -15.95 2.20
C ALA A 233 5.35 -14.45 2.35
N PRO A 234 5.03 -13.83 3.50
CA PRO A 234 5.29 -12.43 3.72
C PRO A 234 6.80 -12.17 3.90
N VAL A 235 7.21 -10.94 3.61
CA VAL A 235 8.57 -10.49 3.93
C VAL A 235 8.76 -10.55 5.44
N SER A 236 9.68 -11.40 5.89
CA SER A 236 9.99 -11.57 7.30
C SER A 236 10.98 -10.48 7.75
N LEU A 237 10.54 -9.62 8.66
CA LEU A 237 11.34 -8.60 9.32
C LEU A 237 11.78 -9.15 10.68
N VAL A 238 13.06 -9.08 11.00
CA VAL A 238 13.63 -9.51 12.28
C VAL A 238 14.29 -8.34 12.97
N ASP A 239 14.22 -8.31 14.30
CA ASP A 239 15.06 -7.42 15.08
C ASP A 239 16.53 -7.81 14.88
N ASN A 240 17.35 -6.84 14.48
CA ASN A 240 18.79 -7.03 14.33
C ASN A 240 19.55 -7.04 15.68
N GLY A 241 18.85 -6.87 16.81
CA GLY A 241 19.42 -6.68 18.14
C GLY A 241 20.15 -5.35 18.30
N GLU A 242 20.07 -4.47 17.30
CA GLU A 242 20.77 -3.20 17.25
C GLU A 242 19.82 -2.09 17.70
N SER A 243 19.92 -1.71 18.98
CA SER A 243 19.36 -0.42 19.42
C SER A 243 20.25 0.69 18.90
N ILE A 244 19.74 1.49 17.97
CA ILE A 244 20.52 2.58 17.36
C ILE A 244 20.47 3.88 18.16
N GLY A 245 19.78 3.94 19.29
CA GLY A 245 19.69 5.09 20.21
C GLY A 245 18.30 5.29 20.80
N THR A 246 18.06 6.43 21.46
CA THR A 246 16.70 6.85 21.84
C THR A 246 16.04 7.49 20.63
N TYR A 247 14.85 7.03 20.28
CA TYR A 247 14.13 7.52 19.13
C TYR A 247 13.21 8.67 19.53
N LYS A 248 13.19 9.70 18.67
CA LYS A 248 12.22 10.78 18.79
C LYS A 248 11.57 10.99 17.44
N ILE A 249 10.25 10.85 17.43
CA ILE A 249 9.40 11.23 16.30
C ILE A 249 9.18 12.75 16.41
N LEU A 250 9.52 13.45 15.34
CA LEU A 250 9.29 14.89 15.20
C LEU A 250 7.84 15.15 14.77
N GLU A 251 7.38 16.40 14.87
CA GLU A 251 6.01 16.80 14.51
C GLU A 251 5.65 16.52 13.05
N ASN A 252 6.64 16.42 12.15
CA ASN A 252 6.48 16.05 10.74
C ASN A 252 6.63 14.53 10.49
N ASN A 253 6.52 13.70 11.53
CA ASN A 253 6.74 12.26 11.51
C ASN A 253 8.16 11.80 11.14
N HIS A 254 9.11 12.71 10.92
CA HIS A 254 10.50 12.30 10.76
C HIS A 254 11.05 11.74 12.07
N VAL A 255 11.76 10.65 11.95
CA VAL A 255 12.45 10.01 13.06
C VAL A 255 13.86 10.57 13.12
N ILE A 256 14.25 11.01 14.32
CA ILE A 256 15.63 11.27 14.66
C ILE A 256 16.09 10.31 15.74
N ILE A 257 17.38 10.02 15.72
CA ILE A 257 18.05 9.17 16.68
C ILE A 257 18.86 10.07 17.61
N ILE A 258 18.67 9.90 18.91
CA ILE A 258 19.39 10.61 19.96
C ILE A 258 20.40 9.65 20.59
N ARG A 259 21.67 10.07 20.63
CA ARG A 259 22.76 9.36 21.30
C ARG A 259 23.46 10.34 22.25
N GLY A 260 23.21 10.20 23.55
CA GLY A 260 23.65 11.20 24.53
C GLY A 260 23.04 12.58 24.22
N ASN A 261 23.89 13.59 24.00
CA ASN A 261 23.46 14.96 23.66
C ASN A 261 23.44 15.24 22.15
N GLU A 262 23.69 14.23 21.31
CA GLU A 262 23.82 14.40 19.86
C GLU A 262 22.60 13.84 19.12
N ARG A 263 22.27 14.47 18.00
CA ARG A 263 21.16 14.08 17.12
C ARG A 263 21.69 13.54 15.81
N TYR A 264 21.05 12.47 15.34
CA TYR A 264 21.41 11.76 14.11
C TYR A 264 20.15 11.52 13.29
N ASP A 265 20.29 11.50 11.97
CA ASP A 265 19.25 10.94 11.11
C ASP A 265 19.27 9.39 11.15
N VAL A 266 18.28 8.79 10.50
CA VAL A 266 18.13 7.32 10.41
C VAL A 266 19.26 6.62 9.65
N THR A 267 20.10 7.36 8.93
CA THR A 267 21.30 6.83 8.25
C THR A 267 22.52 6.84 9.16
N GLY A 268 22.44 7.46 10.35
CA GLY A 268 23.54 7.64 11.28
C GLY A 268 24.37 8.89 10.99
N ARG A 269 23.88 9.80 10.13
CA ARG A 269 24.53 11.09 9.89
C ARG A 269 24.16 12.06 11.00
N LYS A 270 25.17 12.67 11.63
CA LYS A 270 24.97 13.70 12.67
C LYS A 270 24.23 14.91 12.09
N LEU A 271 23.16 15.31 12.77
CA LEU A 271 22.40 16.53 12.50
C LEU A 271 23.07 17.70 13.23
N LYS A 272 23.06 18.88 12.60
CA LYS A 272 23.60 20.12 13.19
C LYS A 272 22.62 20.72 14.19
#